data_AF-A0A9Q0JU04-F1
#
_entry.id   AF-A0A9Q0JU04-F1
#
_cell.length_a   1.000
_cell.length_b   1.000
_cell.length_c   1.000
_cell.angle_alpha   90.00
_cell.angle_beta   90.00
_cell.angle_gamma   90.00
#
_symmetry.space_group_name_H-M   'P 1'
#
loop_
_entity.id
_entity.type
_entity.pdbx_description
1 polymer ?
#
loop_
_entity_poly.entity_id
_entity_poly.type
_entity_poly.pdbx_seq_one_letter_code
_entity_poly.pdbx_strand_id
1 'polypeptide(L)'
;MAAELGSTTEKLSQLGINGEWAASAPNLQKNLGTLSPDQIELAKMLLDMGQTHLFEHWPEAGNDDKEKKGFFDQVARLNASYPNGLSVYIQNARRLLADSKAGKNPFDGFTPSVPSGEILTYGDDNFVNFEEAGVREACKAAFVLVAGGLGERLGYNGIKLALPSESTTGTCFLQQYIESILALQEASCKLTGQSQTEIPLAIMTSDDTHSRTLELLESNGYFGMKPSQVKLIKQEKVACLDDNDARLAVDPKSKYRIQTKPHGHGDVHALLYSCGLLNEWHDAGLKWVLFFQDTNGLLFKAIPAALGVSSTKQYHVNSLSVLRKAKEAIGGITRLTHADGRTMVINVEYNQLDPLLRATGYGDGDVNCETGYSPFPGNINQLILELDPYIKELTKTGGAIEEFVNPKYKDSSKTSFKSSTRLECMMQDYPKTLPPSARVGFTVIDTWLAYAPVKNNPEDAAKVPKGNPYHSATSGEMAIYRANSLILRKAGVQIDKPVLQVFNGQEVEVWPHIVWKPKWALTFADVKNKIRGSCSISQRSTMVLKGSNVFLEDLSLDGALIVNSVEDTEVKVRGPVQNKGWILEQVDYKDASVPEEIRIRGFKINKVEQQELN
;
A
#
# COMPACT_ATOMS: atom_id res chain seq x y z
N MET A 1 -6.35 18.46 58.03
CA MET A 1 -7.05 17.34 57.34
C MET A 1 -8.57 17.52 57.28
N ALA A 2 -9.09 18.75 57.11
CA ALA A 2 -10.52 18.99 56.85
C ALA A 2 -10.78 20.06 55.76
N ALA A 3 -9.72 20.62 55.15
CA ALA A 3 -9.82 21.71 54.18
C ALA A 3 -9.62 21.28 52.72
N GLU A 4 -9.10 20.07 52.45
CA GLU A 4 -8.90 19.54 51.08
C GLU A 4 -10.08 18.69 50.56
N LEU A 5 -11.01 18.28 51.43
CA LEU A 5 -12.24 17.56 51.03
C LEU A 5 -13.33 18.49 50.46
N GLY A 6 -13.19 19.81 50.61
CA GLY A 6 -14.16 20.80 50.13
C GLY A 6 -14.07 21.12 48.64
N SER A 7 -12.87 21.09 48.05
CA SER A 7 -12.66 21.63 46.68
C SER A 7 -13.04 20.65 45.56
N THR A 8 -12.99 19.34 45.82
CA THR A 8 -13.47 18.31 44.87
C THR A 8 -14.99 18.31 44.82
N THR A 9 -15.64 18.44 45.97
CA THR A 9 -17.10 18.38 46.12
C THR A 9 -17.80 19.58 45.46
N GLU A 10 -17.20 20.77 45.48
CA GLU A 10 -17.69 21.97 44.77
C GLU A 10 -17.44 21.94 43.26
N LYS A 11 -16.36 21.30 42.78
CA LYS A 11 -16.16 21.08 41.34
C LYS A 11 -17.11 20.01 40.78
N LEU A 12 -17.45 19.01 41.59
CA LEU A 12 -18.41 17.95 41.25
C LEU A 12 -19.86 18.47 41.19
N SER A 13 -20.22 19.48 41.99
CA SER A 13 -21.56 20.09 41.98
C SER A 13 -21.82 20.99 40.77
N GLN A 14 -20.79 21.63 40.21
CA GLN A 14 -20.89 22.40 38.96
C GLN A 14 -21.06 21.51 37.70
N LEU A 15 -20.78 20.20 37.79
CA LEU A 15 -20.90 19.22 36.68
C LEU A 15 -22.20 18.40 36.69
N GLY A 16 -23.15 18.69 37.60
CA GLY A 16 -24.47 18.03 37.63
C GLY A 16 -24.44 16.55 38.03
N ILE A 17 -23.54 16.14 38.94
CA ILE A 17 -23.36 14.74 39.36
C ILE A 17 -24.33 14.38 40.49
N ASN A 18 -25.64 14.32 40.19
CA ASN A 18 -26.53 13.45 40.98
C ASN A 18 -26.46 11.99 40.47
N GLY A 19 -25.68 11.73 39.42
CA GLY A 19 -25.55 10.41 38.78
C GLY A 19 -26.80 9.93 38.06
N GLU A 20 -27.89 10.71 38.05
CA GLU A 20 -29.17 10.34 37.43
C GLU A 20 -29.06 10.05 35.93
N TRP A 21 -28.19 10.77 35.21
CA TRP A 21 -27.91 10.52 33.79
C TRP A 21 -27.32 9.12 33.53
N ALA A 22 -26.67 8.52 34.54
CA ALA A 22 -26.09 7.19 34.46
C ALA A 22 -27.03 6.09 34.98
N ALA A 23 -28.30 6.40 35.28
CA ALA A 23 -29.26 5.43 35.82
C ALA A 23 -29.49 4.23 34.89
N SER A 24 -29.30 4.40 33.58
CA SER A 24 -29.35 3.30 32.60
C SER A 24 -28.15 2.34 32.70
N ALA A 25 -27.08 2.72 33.41
CA ALA A 25 -25.85 1.97 33.59
C ALA A 25 -25.46 1.85 35.09
N PRO A 26 -26.15 1.02 35.90
CA PRO A 26 -25.96 0.98 37.35
C PRO A 26 -24.52 0.71 37.79
N ASN A 27 -23.80 -0.16 37.08
CA ASN A 27 -22.41 -0.47 37.40
C ASN A 27 -21.47 0.70 37.11
N LEU A 28 -21.71 1.49 36.06
CA LEU A 28 -20.98 2.73 35.83
C LEU A 28 -21.31 3.77 36.91
N GLN A 29 -22.60 3.92 37.26
CA GLN A 29 -23.06 4.89 38.26
C GLN A 29 -22.35 4.70 39.60
N LYS A 30 -22.20 3.45 40.06
CA LYS A 30 -21.47 3.12 41.30
C LYS A 30 -19.97 3.39 41.24
N ASN A 31 -19.41 3.53 40.04
CA ASN A 31 -18.00 3.79 39.80
C ASN A 31 -17.70 5.27 39.48
N LEU A 32 -18.70 6.15 39.33
CA LEU A 32 -18.47 7.55 38.94
C LEU A 32 -17.48 8.29 39.86
N GLY A 33 -17.49 7.98 41.17
CA GLY A 33 -16.58 8.59 42.14
C GLY A 33 -15.09 8.24 41.95
N THR A 34 -14.76 7.23 41.15
CA THR A 34 -13.37 6.83 40.87
C THR A 34 -12.80 7.44 39.60
N LEU A 35 -13.65 8.06 38.78
CA LEU A 35 -13.33 8.60 37.46
C LEU A 35 -12.95 10.09 37.53
N SER A 36 -12.09 10.54 36.61
CA SER A 36 -11.82 11.97 36.42
C SER A 36 -12.99 12.68 35.72
N PRO A 37 -13.07 14.02 35.79
CA PRO A 37 -14.09 14.78 35.04
C PRO A 37 -14.11 14.45 33.54
N ASP A 38 -12.95 14.36 32.89
CA ASP A 38 -12.86 14.01 31.47
C ASP A 38 -13.38 12.60 31.18
N GLN A 39 -13.10 11.64 32.07
CA GLN A 39 -13.61 10.27 31.97
C GLN A 39 -15.13 10.22 32.15
N ILE A 40 -15.68 11.06 33.03
CA ILE A 40 -17.13 11.21 33.22
C ILE A 40 -17.78 11.74 31.93
N GLU A 41 -17.19 12.73 31.26
CA GLU A 41 -17.72 13.25 29.99
C GLU A 41 -17.66 12.20 28.86
N LEU A 42 -16.58 11.41 28.80
CA LEU A 42 -16.52 10.28 27.87
C LEU A 42 -17.57 9.22 28.18
N ALA A 43 -17.85 8.96 29.46
CA ALA A 43 -18.88 8.04 29.89
C ALA A 43 -20.29 8.52 29.50
N LYS A 44 -20.58 9.82 29.70
CA LYS A 44 -21.83 10.46 29.23
C LYS A 44 -22.00 10.28 27.73
N MET A 45 -20.97 10.61 26.94
CA MET A 45 -20.99 10.45 25.49
C MET A 45 -21.30 9.00 25.08
N LEU A 46 -20.68 8.00 25.74
CA LEU A 46 -20.96 6.60 25.47
C LEU A 46 -22.42 6.22 25.79
N LEU A 47 -22.97 6.68 26.92
CA LEU A 47 -24.39 6.43 27.26
C LEU A 47 -25.34 7.12 26.29
N ASP A 48 -25.08 8.37 25.91
CA ASP A 48 -25.87 9.11 24.92
C ASP A 48 -25.85 8.41 23.55
N MET A 49 -24.73 7.77 23.22
CA MET A 49 -24.59 6.94 22.02
C MET A 49 -25.11 5.50 22.20
N GLY A 50 -25.78 5.18 23.31
CA GLY A 50 -26.42 3.88 23.55
C GLY A 50 -25.44 2.73 23.82
N GLN A 51 -24.26 3.03 24.37
CA GLN A 51 -23.17 2.06 24.60
C GLN A 51 -23.14 1.52 26.04
N THR A 52 -24.31 1.40 26.68
CA THR A 52 -24.46 0.95 28.08
C THR A 52 -23.84 -0.42 28.34
N HIS A 53 -23.86 -1.32 27.35
CA HIS A 53 -23.37 -2.70 27.48
C HIS A 53 -21.87 -2.78 27.82
N LEU A 54 -21.09 -1.74 27.51
CA LEU A 54 -19.66 -1.66 27.85
C LEU A 54 -19.40 -1.71 29.36
N PHE A 55 -20.42 -1.40 30.18
CA PHE A 55 -20.32 -1.30 31.63
C PHE A 55 -21.02 -2.46 32.37
N GLU A 56 -21.71 -3.36 31.67
CA GLU A 56 -22.57 -4.41 32.28
C GLU A 56 -21.83 -5.36 33.23
N HIS A 57 -20.53 -5.54 33.04
CA HIS A 57 -19.72 -6.48 33.83
C HIS A 57 -18.71 -5.81 34.75
N TRP A 58 -18.85 -4.50 34.99
CA TRP A 58 -17.97 -3.77 35.88
C TRP A 58 -18.28 -4.09 37.34
N PRO A 59 -17.28 -4.43 38.17
CA PRO A 59 -17.46 -4.62 39.60
C PRO A 59 -17.63 -3.28 40.31
N GLU A 60 -17.99 -3.35 41.59
CA GLU A 60 -18.07 -2.20 42.49
C GLU A 60 -16.73 -1.41 42.54
N ALA A 61 -16.82 -0.14 42.91
CA ALA A 61 -15.65 0.72 43.14
C ALA A 61 -14.68 0.07 44.15
N GLY A 62 -13.38 0.24 43.92
CA GLY A 62 -12.31 -0.41 44.69
C GLY A 62 -11.83 -1.75 44.09
N ASN A 63 -12.49 -2.28 43.06
CA ASN A 63 -12.09 -3.49 42.35
C ASN A 63 -11.78 -3.17 40.89
N ASP A 64 -10.64 -3.61 40.36
CA ASP A 64 -10.22 -3.40 38.96
C ASP A 64 -10.26 -1.92 38.49
N ASP A 65 -10.11 -0.96 39.42
CA ASP A 65 -10.25 0.47 39.09
C ASP A 65 -9.16 0.96 38.14
N LYS A 66 -7.98 0.33 38.15
CA LYS A 66 -6.91 0.64 37.20
C LYS A 66 -7.30 0.26 35.79
N GLU A 67 -7.95 -0.88 35.62
CA GLU A 67 -8.44 -1.41 34.35
C GLU A 67 -9.61 -0.56 33.83
N LYS A 68 -10.54 -0.16 34.70
CA LYS A 68 -11.63 0.78 34.35
C LYS A 68 -11.10 2.13 33.88
N LYS A 69 -10.03 2.65 34.52
CA LYS A 69 -9.34 3.87 34.05
C LYS A 69 -8.66 3.64 32.70
N GLY A 70 -7.98 2.51 32.52
CA GLY A 70 -7.36 2.12 31.26
C GLY A 70 -8.36 1.98 30.09
N PHE A 71 -9.60 1.56 30.37
CA PHE A 71 -10.69 1.58 29.41
C PHE A 71 -10.97 3.01 28.92
N PHE A 72 -11.10 3.98 29.83
CA PHE A 72 -11.33 5.37 29.40
C PHE A 72 -10.10 6.00 28.74
N ASP A 73 -8.88 5.59 29.08
CA ASP A 73 -7.70 6.01 28.33
C ASP A 73 -7.77 5.51 26.88
N GLN A 74 -8.31 4.30 26.66
CA GLN A 74 -8.58 3.80 25.31
C GLN A 74 -9.69 4.60 24.61
N VAL A 75 -10.79 4.89 25.30
CA VAL A 75 -11.90 5.69 24.75
C VAL A 75 -11.42 7.10 24.37
N ALA A 76 -10.59 7.72 25.22
CA ALA A 76 -9.99 9.03 24.94
C ALA A 76 -9.14 9.00 23.67
N ARG A 77 -8.30 7.96 23.50
CA ARG A 77 -7.51 7.78 22.27
C ARG A 77 -8.39 7.61 21.03
N LEU A 78 -9.40 6.74 21.09
CA LEU A 78 -10.36 6.53 19.99
C LEU A 78 -11.13 7.81 19.63
N ASN A 79 -11.47 8.61 20.65
CA ASN A 79 -12.14 9.88 20.46
C ASN A 79 -11.20 10.96 19.89
N ALA A 80 -9.91 10.94 20.22
CA ALA A 80 -8.96 11.90 19.69
C ALA A 80 -8.44 11.55 18.27
N SER A 81 -8.36 10.26 17.94
CA SER A 81 -7.78 9.80 16.68
C SER A 81 -8.74 9.83 15.50
N TYR A 82 -10.05 9.79 15.75
CA TYR A 82 -11.05 9.83 14.69
C TYR A 82 -11.52 11.28 14.44
N PRO A 83 -11.59 11.74 13.18
CA PRO A 83 -12.06 13.10 12.87
C PRO A 83 -13.42 13.40 13.50
N ASN A 84 -13.48 14.45 14.32
CA ASN A 84 -14.67 14.88 15.09
C ASN A 84 -15.16 13.92 16.19
N GLY A 85 -14.38 12.88 16.54
CA GLY A 85 -14.61 12.08 17.74
C GLY A 85 -15.41 10.79 17.57
N LEU A 86 -15.42 10.00 18.63
CA LEU A 86 -15.99 8.64 18.65
C LEU A 86 -17.52 8.65 18.51
N SER A 87 -18.19 9.71 18.94
CA SER A 87 -19.64 9.87 18.72
C SER A 87 -19.97 9.98 17.23
N VAL A 88 -19.19 10.74 16.45
CA VAL A 88 -19.33 10.86 15.00
C VAL A 88 -19.03 9.52 14.32
N TYR A 89 -18.01 8.79 14.77
CA TYR A 89 -17.74 7.43 14.29
C TYR A 89 -18.96 6.51 14.46
N ILE A 90 -19.59 6.50 15.64
CA ILE A 90 -20.77 5.66 15.92
C ILE A 90 -21.96 6.09 15.04
N GLN A 91 -22.17 7.40 14.84
CA GLN A 91 -23.24 7.92 13.98
C GLN A 91 -23.04 7.54 12.51
N ASN A 92 -21.82 7.69 12.00
CA ASN A 92 -21.44 7.28 10.65
C ASN A 92 -21.63 5.76 10.48
N ALA A 93 -21.21 4.98 11.48
CA ALA A 93 -21.40 3.54 11.52
C ALA A 93 -22.87 3.14 11.40
N ARG A 94 -23.77 3.76 12.17
CA ARG A 94 -25.22 3.49 12.08
C ARG A 94 -25.76 3.75 10.67
N ARG A 95 -25.39 4.89 10.08
CA ARG A 95 -25.81 5.25 8.72
C ARG A 95 -25.33 4.25 7.69
N LEU A 96 -24.03 3.93 7.70
CA LEU A 96 -23.42 3.02 6.73
C LEU A 96 -23.89 1.57 6.89
N LEU A 97 -24.13 1.12 8.12
CA LEU A 97 -24.71 -0.20 8.40
C LEU A 97 -26.16 -0.29 7.90
N ALA A 98 -26.96 0.76 8.09
CA ALA A 98 -28.32 0.83 7.56
C ALA A 98 -28.33 0.79 6.02
N ASP A 99 -27.49 1.59 5.37
CA ASP A 99 -27.33 1.61 3.90
C ASP A 99 -26.89 0.22 3.37
N SER A 100 -25.91 -0.42 4.02
CA SER A 100 -25.42 -1.76 3.67
C SER A 100 -26.49 -2.86 3.84
N LYS A 101 -27.25 -2.79 4.94
CA LYS A 101 -28.37 -3.72 5.21
C LYS A 101 -29.45 -3.59 4.13
N ALA A 102 -29.81 -2.36 3.76
CA ALA A 102 -30.76 -2.04 2.70
C ALA A 102 -30.26 -2.40 1.29
N GLY A 103 -28.98 -2.73 1.13
CA GLY A 103 -28.40 -3.05 -0.18
C GLY A 103 -28.28 -1.84 -1.10
N LYS A 104 -28.14 -0.63 -0.52
CA LYS A 104 -28.00 0.61 -1.27
C LYS A 104 -26.72 0.55 -2.11
N ASN A 105 -26.87 0.76 -3.42
CA ASN A 105 -25.74 0.83 -4.32
C ASN A 105 -25.11 2.24 -4.24
N PRO A 106 -23.82 2.40 -3.90
CA PRO A 106 -23.18 3.71 -3.86
C PRO A 106 -23.10 4.39 -5.23
N PHE A 107 -23.25 3.63 -6.31
CA PHE A 107 -23.23 4.13 -7.69
C PHE A 107 -24.61 4.15 -8.34
N ASP A 108 -25.68 4.10 -7.54
CA ASP A 108 -27.03 4.26 -8.08
C ASP A 108 -27.17 5.60 -8.83
N GLY A 109 -27.87 5.57 -9.97
CA GLY A 109 -28.01 6.73 -10.85
C GLY A 109 -26.76 7.12 -11.67
N PHE A 110 -25.62 6.45 -11.51
CA PHE A 110 -24.43 6.68 -12.33
C PHE A 110 -24.35 5.75 -13.54
N THR A 111 -23.92 6.28 -14.69
CA THR A 111 -23.52 5.52 -15.87
C THR A 111 -21.99 5.53 -16.00
N PRO A 112 -21.34 4.36 -16.15
CA PRO A 112 -19.89 4.25 -16.31
C PRO A 112 -19.47 4.46 -17.77
N SER A 113 -18.29 5.05 -17.97
CA SER A 113 -17.57 5.09 -19.24
C SER A 113 -16.06 5.01 -18.99
N VAL A 114 -15.28 4.70 -20.03
CA VAL A 114 -13.82 4.75 -19.93
C VAL A 114 -13.37 6.22 -19.83
N PRO A 115 -12.58 6.62 -18.82
CA PRO A 115 -12.05 7.97 -18.73
C PRO A 115 -10.93 8.22 -19.74
N SER A 116 -10.51 9.47 -19.87
CA SER A 116 -9.29 9.83 -20.62
C SER A 116 -8.05 9.47 -19.79
N GLY A 117 -7.02 8.95 -20.44
CA GLY A 117 -5.75 8.60 -19.81
C GLY A 117 -4.71 8.25 -20.87
N GLU A 118 -3.50 7.92 -20.43
CA GLU A 118 -2.39 7.55 -21.31
C GLU A 118 -2.13 6.05 -21.23
N ILE A 119 -1.84 5.42 -22.38
CA ILE A 119 -1.37 4.04 -22.46
C ILE A 119 0.02 4.07 -23.08
N LEU A 120 1.03 3.65 -22.32
CA LEU A 120 2.41 3.71 -22.77
C LEU A 120 2.90 2.33 -23.21
N THR A 121 3.65 2.30 -24.31
CA THR A 121 4.33 1.09 -24.79
C THR A 121 5.80 1.17 -24.41
N TYR A 122 6.31 0.18 -23.69
CA TYR A 122 7.68 0.24 -23.18
C TYR A 122 8.75 0.42 -24.28
N GLY A 123 9.59 1.44 -24.09
CA GLY A 123 10.75 1.74 -24.93
C GLY A 123 10.43 2.28 -26.32
N ASP A 124 9.19 2.74 -26.56
CA ASP A 124 8.92 3.66 -27.67
C ASP A 124 9.34 5.10 -27.30
N ASP A 125 9.32 6.01 -28.28
CA ASP A 125 9.75 7.40 -28.07
C ASP A 125 8.84 8.13 -27.06
N ASN A 126 7.54 7.83 -27.02
CA ASN A 126 6.61 8.45 -26.07
C ASN A 126 6.93 8.05 -24.63
N PHE A 127 7.17 6.75 -24.39
CA PHE A 127 7.57 6.23 -23.09
C PHE A 127 8.88 6.88 -22.64
N VAL A 128 9.90 6.91 -23.49
CA VAL A 128 11.21 7.51 -23.16
C VAL A 128 11.08 9.01 -22.86
N ASN A 129 10.27 9.74 -23.62
CA ASN A 129 10.03 11.17 -23.38
C ASN A 129 9.32 11.41 -22.04
N PHE A 130 8.30 10.61 -21.70
CA PHE A 130 7.66 10.70 -20.39
C PHE A 130 8.57 10.26 -19.25
N GLU A 131 9.41 9.24 -19.47
CA GLU A 131 10.39 8.78 -18.51
C GLU A 131 11.37 9.90 -18.13
N GLU A 132 11.94 10.59 -19.13
CA GLU A 132 12.82 11.76 -18.90
C GLU A 132 12.07 12.90 -18.20
N ALA A 133 10.85 13.23 -18.65
CA ALA A 133 10.04 14.28 -18.05
C ALA A 133 9.73 14.00 -16.57
N GLY A 134 9.51 12.74 -16.19
CA GLY A 134 9.29 12.37 -14.80
C GLY A 134 10.56 12.35 -13.98
N VAL A 135 11.70 11.90 -14.53
CA VAL A 135 13.00 12.04 -13.87
C VAL A 135 13.26 13.51 -13.53
N ARG A 136 12.99 14.44 -14.46
CA ARG A 136 13.15 15.89 -14.23
C ARG A 136 12.30 16.44 -13.09
N GLU A 137 11.14 15.86 -12.85
CA GLU A 137 10.19 16.31 -11.82
C GLU A 137 10.37 15.60 -10.47
N ALA A 138 11.20 14.56 -10.39
CA ALA A 138 11.28 13.73 -9.20
C ALA A 138 11.84 14.45 -7.97
N CYS A 139 12.78 15.39 -8.12
CA CYS A 139 13.23 16.24 -7.01
C CYS A 139 12.15 17.18 -6.44
N LYS A 140 11.01 17.31 -7.12
CA LYS A 140 9.83 18.05 -6.63
C LYS A 140 8.77 17.08 -6.08
N ALA A 141 9.12 15.84 -5.80
CA ALA A 141 8.18 14.84 -5.32
C ALA A 141 8.48 14.43 -3.88
N ALA A 142 7.43 14.06 -3.15
CA ALA A 142 7.50 13.27 -1.93
C ALA A 142 6.90 11.88 -2.17
N PHE A 143 7.45 10.88 -1.51
CA PHE A 143 7.01 9.49 -1.61
C PHE A 143 6.30 9.06 -0.31
N VAL A 144 5.20 8.33 -0.45
CA VAL A 144 4.37 7.85 0.66
C VAL A 144 4.14 6.35 0.52
N LEU A 145 4.80 5.58 1.39
CA LEU A 145 4.66 4.13 1.47
C LEU A 145 3.59 3.75 2.49
N VAL A 146 2.56 3.02 2.07
CA VAL A 146 1.57 2.44 2.98
C VAL A 146 1.96 1.02 3.38
N ALA A 147 2.36 0.84 4.63
CA ALA A 147 2.92 -0.40 5.18
C ALA A 147 2.37 -0.75 6.59
N GLY A 148 1.06 -0.59 6.78
CA GLY A 148 0.38 -0.91 8.05
C GLY A 148 0.12 -2.41 8.30
N GLY A 149 0.35 -3.29 7.32
CA GLY A 149 -0.02 -4.70 7.40
C GLY A 149 1.15 -5.67 7.63
N LEU A 150 0.92 -6.69 8.47
CA LEU A 150 1.80 -7.86 8.59
C LEU A 150 1.67 -8.82 7.39
N GLY A 151 2.65 -9.73 7.26
CA GLY A 151 2.68 -10.78 6.26
C GLY A 151 1.87 -12.03 6.59
N GLU A 152 1.04 -12.05 7.64
CA GLU A 152 0.44 -13.29 8.16
C GLU A 152 -0.37 -14.05 7.09
N ARG A 153 -1.11 -13.34 6.23
CA ARG A 153 -1.85 -13.94 5.11
C ARG A 153 -0.96 -14.60 4.05
N LEU A 154 0.33 -14.25 4.02
CA LEU A 154 1.36 -14.87 3.17
C LEU A 154 1.96 -16.14 3.81
N GLY A 155 1.68 -16.40 5.08
CA GLY A 155 2.43 -17.38 5.88
C GLY A 155 3.76 -16.84 6.41
N TYR A 156 3.87 -15.51 6.59
CA TYR A 156 5.05 -14.84 7.10
C TYR A 156 4.73 -13.96 8.32
N ASN A 157 5.38 -14.22 9.44
CA ASN A 157 5.13 -13.51 10.70
C ASN A 157 5.85 -12.15 10.77
N GLY A 158 6.64 -11.79 9.76
CA GLY A 158 7.34 -10.51 9.67
C GLY A 158 6.52 -9.35 9.10
N ILE A 159 7.12 -8.15 9.14
CA ILE A 159 6.64 -7.03 8.33
C ILE A 159 6.96 -7.32 6.87
N LYS A 160 5.99 -7.13 5.98
CA LYS A 160 6.19 -7.46 4.56
C LYS A 160 7.36 -6.71 3.91
N LEU A 161 7.65 -5.51 4.40
CA LEU A 161 8.79 -4.70 3.95
C LEU A 161 10.16 -5.38 4.13
N ALA A 162 10.27 -6.31 5.09
CA ALA A 162 11.48 -7.09 5.34
C ALA A 162 11.61 -8.32 4.41
N LEU A 163 10.56 -8.68 3.66
CA LEU A 163 10.65 -9.79 2.71
C LEU A 163 11.65 -9.44 1.60
N PRO A 164 12.53 -10.38 1.21
CA PRO A 164 13.35 -10.22 0.03
C PRO A 164 12.44 -10.11 -1.21
N SER A 165 12.57 -9.01 -1.94
CA SER A 165 11.88 -8.81 -3.22
C SER A 165 12.30 -9.88 -4.23
N GLU A 166 13.55 -10.31 -4.14
CA GLU A 166 14.19 -11.39 -4.88
C GLU A 166 15.26 -12.04 -3.98
N SER A 167 15.68 -13.26 -4.31
CA SER A 167 16.62 -14.04 -3.49
C SER A 167 18.05 -14.09 -4.05
N THR A 168 18.30 -13.56 -5.26
CA THR A 168 19.64 -13.52 -5.88
C THR A 168 20.59 -12.62 -5.07
N THR A 169 20.12 -11.43 -4.66
CA THR A 169 20.86 -10.55 -3.74
C THR A 169 20.30 -10.54 -2.33
N GLY A 170 19.05 -10.96 -2.14
CA GLY A 170 18.36 -10.88 -0.85
C GLY A 170 17.87 -9.47 -0.51
N THR A 171 17.83 -8.56 -1.49
CA THR A 171 17.39 -7.17 -1.28
C THR A 171 15.92 -7.15 -0.87
N CYS A 172 15.62 -6.64 0.33
CA CYS A 172 14.25 -6.53 0.83
C CYS A 172 13.47 -5.41 0.11
N PHE A 173 12.13 -5.46 0.17
CA PHE A 173 11.29 -4.45 -0.46
C PHE A 173 11.62 -3.02 0.00
N LEU A 174 11.84 -2.81 1.30
CA LEU A 174 12.17 -1.48 1.82
C LEU A 174 13.49 -0.95 1.26
N GLN A 175 14.52 -1.81 1.23
CA GLN A 175 15.82 -1.47 0.63
C GLN A 175 15.66 -1.13 -0.85
N GLN A 176 14.93 -1.95 -1.62
CA GLN A 176 14.72 -1.71 -3.04
C GLN A 176 14.03 -0.37 -3.31
N TYR A 177 13.02 -0.02 -2.51
CA TYR A 177 12.32 1.26 -2.65
C TYR A 177 13.21 2.44 -2.31
N ILE A 178 13.95 2.38 -1.18
CA ILE A 178 14.85 3.45 -0.77
C ILE A 178 15.97 3.66 -1.79
N GLU A 179 16.63 2.58 -2.22
CA GLU A 179 17.69 2.66 -3.24
C GLU A 179 17.15 3.20 -4.58
N SER A 180 15.89 2.91 -4.92
CA SER A 180 15.26 3.45 -6.14
C SER A 180 14.95 4.94 -6.01
N ILE A 181 14.48 5.40 -4.84
CA ILE A 181 14.23 6.83 -4.58
C ILE A 181 15.55 7.61 -4.60
N LEU A 182 16.61 7.09 -4.00
CA LEU A 182 17.93 7.72 -3.99
C LEU A 182 18.52 7.80 -5.41
N ALA A 183 18.42 6.73 -6.19
CA ALA A 183 18.89 6.74 -7.56
C ALA A 183 18.07 7.74 -8.40
N LEU A 184 16.75 7.81 -8.21
CA LEU A 184 15.90 8.79 -8.88
C LEU A 184 16.22 10.23 -8.48
N GLN A 185 16.53 10.47 -7.20
CA GLN A 185 17.00 11.74 -6.66
C GLN A 185 18.29 12.19 -7.36
N GLU A 186 19.27 11.30 -7.45
CA GLU A 186 20.54 11.58 -8.12
C GLU A 186 20.33 11.91 -9.61
N ALA A 187 19.55 11.09 -10.32
CA ALA A 187 19.25 11.29 -11.74
C ALA A 187 18.54 12.63 -11.99
N SER A 188 17.55 12.98 -11.16
CA SER A 188 16.82 14.24 -11.22
C SER A 188 17.71 15.45 -10.96
N CYS A 189 18.55 15.40 -9.90
CA CYS A 189 19.52 16.47 -9.60
C CYS A 189 20.47 16.69 -10.78
N LYS A 190 21.01 15.60 -11.35
CA LYS A 190 21.91 15.65 -12.51
C LYS A 190 21.24 16.27 -13.74
N LEU A 191 20.00 15.89 -14.03
CA LEU A 191 19.26 16.36 -15.21
C LEU A 191 18.82 17.84 -15.10
N THR A 192 18.55 18.31 -13.88
CA THR A 192 18.08 19.68 -13.62
C THR A 192 19.19 20.66 -13.28
N GLY A 193 20.40 20.16 -12.96
CA GLY A 193 21.51 20.97 -12.46
C GLY A 193 21.29 21.52 -11.04
N GLN A 194 20.29 21.01 -10.32
CA GLN A 194 20.03 21.37 -8.93
C GLN A 194 21.03 20.68 -8.00
N SER A 195 21.52 21.42 -6.99
CA SER A 195 22.38 20.86 -5.94
C SER A 195 21.56 20.04 -4.93
N GLN A 196 21.87 18.75 -4.81
CA GLN A 196 21.44 17.79 -3.76
C GLN A 196 20.08 18.10 -3.10
N THR A 197 19.00 18.09 -3.88
CA THR A 197 17.65 18.09 -3.32
C THR A 197 17.37 16.71 -2.71
N GLU A 198 16.92 16.69 -1.46
CA GLU A 198 16.54 15.46 -0.76
C GLU A 198 15.07 15.14 -1.01
N ILE A 199 14.80 13.99 -1.63
CA ILE A 199 13.44 13.49 -1.83
C ILE A 199 12.91 12.91 -0.51
N PRO A 200 11.79 13.39 0.05
CA PRO A 200 11.23 12.83 1.28
C PRO A 200 10.52 11.49 1.08
N LEU A 201 10.56 10.65 2.10
CA LEU A 201 9.81 9.39 2.20
C LEU A 201 9.00 9.35 3.51
N ALA A 202 7.68 9.41 3.41
CA ALA A 202 6.78 9.09 4.51
C ALA A 202 6.41 7.60 4.47
N ILE A 203 6.42 6.93 5.62
CA ILE A 203 6.00 5.52 5.73
C ILE A 203 4.87 5.43 6.74
N MET A 204 3.67 5.11 6.25
CA MET A 204 2.53 4.81 7.12
C MET A 204 2.67 3.40 7.69
N THR A 205 2.70 3.30 9.01
CA THR A 205 2.84 2.06 9.79
C THR A 205 1.62 1.84 10.68
N SER A 206 1.51 0.71 11.36
CA SER A 206 0.51 0.44 12.40
C SER A 206 1.19 0.06 13.71
N ASP A 207 0.42 -0.13 14.79
CA ASP A 207 0.96 -0.69 16.05
C ASP A 207 1.74 -1.99 15.83
N ASP A 208 1.34 -2.79 14.85
CA ASP A 208 1.90 -4.12 14.59
C ASP A 208 3.19 -4.03 13.73
N THR A 209 3.42 -2.92 13.02
CA THR A 209 4.56 -2.76 12.10
C THR A 209 5.57 -1.68 12.50
N HIS A 210 5.17 -0.68 13.30
CA HIS A 210 5.96 0.54 13.55
C HIS A 210 7.37 0.27 14.08
N SER A 211 7.48 -0.41 15.24
CA SER A 211 8.79 -0.65 15.87
C SER A 211 9.70 -1.52 15.01
N ARG A 212 9.14 -2.50 14.30
CA ARG A 212 9.88 -3.40 13.41
C ARG A 212 10.37 -2.68 12.15
N THR A 213 9.58 -1.73 11.63
CA THR A 213 9.99 -0.89 10.50
C THR A 213 11.11 0.06 10.92
N LEU A 214 11.02 0.67 12.11
CA LEU A 214 12.09 1.51 12.64
C LEU A 214 13.38 0.72 12.85
N GLU A 215 13.30 -0.46 13.47
CA GLU A 215 14.45 -1.35 13.67
C GLU A 215 15.09 -1.76 12.34
N LEU A 216 14.30 -2.09 11.32
CA LEU A 216 14.80 -2.43 9.99
C LEU A 216 15.55 -1.26 9.35
N LEU A 217 15.07 -0.02 9.50
CA LEU A 217 15.76 1.18 9.01
C LEU A 217 17.07 1.43 9.77
N GLU A 218 17.02 1.49 11.09
CA GLU A 218 18.17 1.85 11.93
C GLU A 218 19.30 0.83 11.83
N SER A 219 18.97 -0.47 11.88
CA SER A 219 19.97 -1.55 11.79
C SER A 219 20.69 -1.61 10.45
N ASN A 220 20.13 -1.01 9.39
CA ASN A 220 20.70 -0.97 8.06
C ASN A 220 21.17 0.44 7.63
N GLY A 221 21.30 1.38 8.58
CA GLY A 221 21.71 2.75 8.29
C GLY A 221 20.80 3.43 7.25
N TYR A 222 19.49 3.19 7.36
CA TYR A 222 18.45 3.70 6.46
C TYR A 222 18.70 3.36 4.99
N PHE A 223 19.47 2.29 4.71
CA PHE A 223 19.85 1.84 3.38
C PHE A 223 20.51 2.94 2.52
N GLY A 224 21.21 3.88 3.17
CA GLY A 224 21.90 5.01 2.53
C GLY A 224 21.09 6.30 2.44
N MET A 225 19.78 6.27 2.73
CA MET A 225 18.97 7.50 2.82
C MET A 225 19.25 8.22 4.13
N LYS A 226 19.22 9.55 4.15
CA LYS A 226 19.44 10.28 5.41
C LYS A 226 18.24 10.06 6.33
N PRO A 227 18.44 9.86 7.66
CA PRO A 227 17.32 9.71 8.59
C PRO A 227 16.32 10.88 8.55
N SER A 228 16.79 12.09 8.25
CA SER A 228 15.96 13.29 8.08
C SER A 228 14.99 13.23 6.90
N GLN A 229 15.26 12.40 5.89
CA GLN A 229 14.36 12.22 4.74
C GLN A 229 13.19 11.29 5.05
N VAL A 230 13.28 10.49 6.12
CA VAL A 230 12.29 9.44 6.42
C VAL A 230 11.41 9.85 7.59
N LYS A 231 10.09 9.87 7.37
CA LYS A 231 9.09 10.11 8.41
C LYS A 231 8.20 8.89 8.59
N LEU A 232 8.28 8.23 9.74
CA LEU A 232 7.29 7.23 10.12
C LEU A 232 6.03 7.93 10.66
N ILE A 233 4.87 7.56 10.11
CA ILE A 233 3.57 8.04 10.58
C ILE A 233 2.75 6.81 10.96
N LYS A 234 2.30 6.71 12.19
CA LYS A 234 1.60 5.52 12.69
C LYS A 234 0.10 5.75 12.60
N GLN A 235 -0.62 4.85 11.92
CA GLN A 235 -2.07 4.84 11.93
C GLN A 235 -2.59 4.24 13.24
N GLU A 236 -3.65 4.84 13.77
CA GLU A 236 -4.37 4.32 14.93
C GLU A 236 -5.46 3.33 14.47
N LYS A 237 -5.87 2.44 15.38
CA LYS A 237 -6.98 1.51 15.12
C LYS A 237 -8.31 2.18 15.45
N VAL A 238 -9.38 1.78 14.75
CA VAL A 238 -10.76 2.22 15.04
C VAL A 238 -11.53 1.15 15.81
N ALA A 239 -12.58 1.58 16.51
CA ALA A 239 -13.43 0.68 17.30
C ALA A 239 -14.21 -0.30 16.41
N CYS A 240 -14.29 -1.56 16.82
CA CYS A 240 -15.12 -2.55 16.15
C CYS A 240 -16.59 -2.41 16.57
N LEU A 241 -17.48 -2.88 15.71
CA LEU A 241 -18.93 -2.83 15.84
C LEU A 241 -19.46 -4.26 15.93
N ASP A 242 -20.30 -4.53 16.92
CA ASP A 242 -20.82 -5.87 17.22
C ASP A 242 -22.09 -6.20 16.43
N ASP A 243 -22.86 -5.19 16.03
CA ASP A 243 -24.14 -5.34 15.34
C ASP A 243 -24.54 -4.13 14.49
N ASN A 244 -25.76 -4.20 13.92
CA ASN A 244 -26.36 -3.17 13.07
C ASN A 244 -26.70 -1.87 13.82
N ASP A 245 -26.77 -1.88 15.16
CA ASP A 245 -27.05 -0.68 15.97
C ASP A 245 -25.77 0.10 16.32
N ALA A 246 -24.64 -0.36 15.77
CA ALA A 246 -23.30 0.15 16.01
C ALA A 246 -22.89 0.10 17.49
N ARG A 247 -23.29 -0.96 18.21
CA ARG A 247 -22.73 -1.23 19.53
C ARG A 247 -21.23 -1.54 19.40
N LEU A 248 -20.39 -0.87 20.18
CA LEU A 248 -18.95 -1.11 20.17
C LEU A 248 -18.65 -2.50 20.70
N ALA A 249 -17.86 -3.28 19.97
CA ALA A 249 -17.52 -4.64 20.35
C ALA A 249 -16.54 -4.64 21.52
N VAL A 250 -16.84 -5.44 22.56
CA VAL A 250 -15.94 -5.70 23.67
C VAL A 250 -14.89 -6.73 23.26
N ASP A 251 -13.65 -6.56 23.69
CA ASP A 251 -12.59 -7.54 23.43
C ASP A 251 -12.96 -8.89 24.10
N PRO A 252 -13.01 -10.01 23.36
CA PRO A 252 -13.33 -11.32 23.93
C PRO A 252 -12.40 -11.77 25.06
N LYS A 253 -11.19 -11.18 25.15
CA LYS A 253 -10.18 -11.48 26.18
C LYS A 253 -10.19 -10.47 27.33
N SER A 254 -10.96 -9.38 27.25
CA SER A 254 -11.02 -8.37 28.31
C SER A 254 -12.29 -7.52 28.28
N LYS A 255 -13.09 -7.61 29.34
CA LYS A 255 -14.28 -6.75 29.57
C LYS A 255 -13.96 -5.26 29.80
N TYR A 256 -12.68 -4.90 29.88
CA TYR A 256 -12.21 -3.52 30.06
C TYR A 256 -11.54 -2.98 28.79
N ARG A 257 -11.79 -3.61 27.63
CA ARG A 257 -11.23 -3.17 26.35
C ARG A 257 -12.28 -3.20 25.25
N ILE A 258 -12.28 -2.16 24.44
CA ILE A 258 -12.99 -2.13 23.16
C ILE A 258 -12.12 -2.87 22.15
N GLN A 259 -12.70 -3.77 21.39
CA GLN A 259 -12.01 -4.43 20.28
C GLN A 259 -11.74 -3.40 19.19
N THR A 260 -10.52 -3.37 18.65
CA THR A 260 -10.14 -2.43 17.59
C THR A 260 -9.52 -3.15 16.39
N LYS A 261 -9.65 -2.56 15.19
CA LYS A 261 -9.07 -3.05 13.93
C LYS A 261 -8.55 -1.86 13.11
N PRO A 262 -7.61 -2.09 12.17
CA PRO A 262 -7.20 -1.04 11.24
C PRO A 262 -8.39 -0.49 10.45
N HIS A 263 -8.42 0.84 10.30
CA HIS A 263 -9.45 1.56 9.56
C HIS A 263 -9.27 1.45 8.03
N GLY A 264 -8.10 1.03 7.57
CA GLY A 264 -7.79 0.91 6.15
C GLY A 264 -6.63 1.80 5.76
N HIS A 265 -6.28 1.78 4.48
CA HIS A 265 -5.14 2.57 3.98
C HIS A 265 -5.53 4.02 3.65
N GLY A 266 -6.82 4.37 3.66
CA GLY A 266 -7.26 5.76 3.47
C GLY A 266 -6.84 6.71 4.60
N ASP A 267 -6.51 6.19 5.79
CA ASP A 267 -5.98 6.99 6.92
C ASP A 267 -4.76 7.83 6.54
N VAL A 268 -4.00 7.40 5.52
CA VAL A 268 -2.79 8.08 5.07
C VAL A 268 -3.05 9.55 4.75
N HIS A 269 -4.23 9.88 4.20
CA HIS A 269 -4.59 11.26 3.86
C HIS A 269 -4.81 12.12 5.11
N ALA A 270 -5.60 11.61 6.06
CA ALA A 270 -5.85 12.28 7.33
C ALA A 270 -4.56 12.45 8.14
N LEU A 271 -3.71 11.43 8.19
CA LEU A 271 -2.45 11.44 8.92
C LEU A 271 -1.46 12.45 8.35
N LEU A 272 -1.31 12.52 7.02
CA LEU A 272 -0.44 13.50 6.36
C LEU A 272 -0.93 14.94 6.60
N TYR A 273 -2.25 15.13 6.60
CA TYR A 273 -2.85 16.43 6.88
C TYR A 273 -2.66 16.84 8.35
N SER A 274 -3.03 15.98 9.28
CA SER A 274 -3.02 16.29 10.72
C SER A 274 -1.61 16.46 11.29
N CYS A 275 -0.60 15.78 10.72
CA CYS A 275 0.77 15.93 11.17
C CYS A 275 1.51 17.13 10.56
N GLY A 276 0.88 17.88 9.65
CA GLY A 276 1.44 19.08 9.03
C GLY A 276 2.43 18.82 7.89
N LEU A 277 2.73 17.56 7.58
CA LEU A 277 3.79 17.19 6.63
C LEU A 277 3.53 17.70 5.20
N LEU A 278 2.26 17.81 4.80
CA LEU A 278 1.92 18.39 3.49
C LEU A 278 2.32 19.86 3.38
N ASN A 279 2.14 20.64 4.45
CA ASN A 279 2.55 22.04 4.47
C ASN A 279 4.08 22.16 4.49
N GLU A 280 4.77 21.30 5.24
CA GLU A 280 6.24 21.23 5.22
C GLU A 280 6.77 20.97 3.80
N TRP A 281 6.16 20.04 3.06
CA TRP A 281 6.52 19.73 1.68
C TRP A 281 6.19 20.87 0.71
N HIS A 282 5.05 21.53 0.89
CA HIS A 282 4.66 22.68 0.08
C HIS A 282 5.65 23.84 0.28
N ASP A 283 6.00 24.15 1.52
CA ASP A 283 6.95 25.22 1.86
C ASP A 283 8.38 24.90 1.39
N ALA A 284 8.72 23.62 1.26
CA ALA A 284 9.95 23.14 0.64
C ALA A 284 9.94 23.20 -0.90
N GLY A 285 8.84 23.63 -1.52
CA GLY A 285 8.70 23.77 -2.98
C GLY A 285 8.44 22.45 -3.71
N LEU A 286 7.97 21.42 -3.02
CA LEU A 286 7.53 20.17 -3.65
C LEU A 286 6.20 20.39 -4.38
N LYS A 287 5.96 19.57 -5.40
CA LYS A 287 4.79 19.64 -6.28
C LYS A 287 3.98 18.33 -6.30
N TRP A 288 4.63 17.19 -6.05
CA TRP A 288 4.01 15.88 -6.24
C TRP A 288 4.03 15.05 -4.96
N VAL A 289 2.97 14.28 -4.72
CA VAL A 289 2.93 13.25 -3.68
C VAL A 289 2.61 11.91 -4.33
N LEU A 290 3.53 10.96 -4.24
CA LEU A 290 3.39 9.62 -4.81
C LEU A 290 3.09 8.59 -3.73
N PHE A 291 1.91 7.97 -3.79
CA PHE A 291 1.49 6.92 -2.88
C PHE A 291 1.75 5.55 -3.49
N PHE A 292 2.27 4.64 -2.67
CA PHE A 292 2.53 3.27 -3.07
C PHE A 292 2.34 2.24 -1.96
N GLN A 293 2.32 0.96 -2.35
CA GLN A 293 1.99 -0.18 -1.49
C GLN A 293 3.24 -1.03 -1.15
N ASP A 294 3.10 -1.85 -0.11
CA ASP A 294 4.18 -2.61 0.54
C ASP A 294 4.99 -3.57 -0.35
N THR A 295 4.38 -4.36 -1.24
CA THR A 295 5.07 -5.50 -1.88
C THR A 295 4.98 -5.59 -3.41
N ASN A 296 5.20 -4.50 -4.15
CA ASN A 296 5.30 -4.53 -5.62
C ASN A 296 6.75 -4.28 -6.09
N GLY A 297 7.46 -5.34 -6.46
CA GLY A 297 8.89 -5.28 -6.79
C GLY A 297 9.22 -4.58 -8.12
N LEU A 298 8.20 -4.33 -8.95
CA LEU A 298 8.35 -3.72 -10.27
C LEU A 298 8.04 -2.22 -10.30
N LEU A 299 7.48 -1.68 -9.23
CA LEU A 299 6.90 -0.33 -9.16
C LEU A 299 7.80 0.77 -9.74
N PHE A 300 9.07 0.82 -9.33
CA PHE A 300 9.99 1.91 -9.69
C PHE A 300 10.43 1.90 -11.16
N LYS A 301 10.10 0.85 -11.92
CA LYS A 301 10.28 0.83 -13.38
C LYS A 301 9.20 1.65 -14.12
N ALA A 302 8.06 1.89 -13.47
CA ALA A 302 6.92 2.60 -14.03
C ALA A 302 6.80 4.05 -13.53
N ILE A 303 7.30 4.32 -12.32
CA ILE A 303 7.17 5.64 -11.65
C ILE A 303 7.68 6.79 -12.51
N PRO A 304 8.88 6.75 -13.14
CA PRO A 304 9.38 7.90 -13.89
C PRO A 304 8.44 8.26 -15.05
N ALA A 305 8.05 7.30 -15.89
CA ALA A 305 7.13 7.58 -17.00
C ALA A 305 5.77 8.11 -16.50
N ALA A 306 5.22 7.55 -15.42
CA ALA A 306 3.95 7.99 -14.86
C ALA A 306 4.00 9.41 -14.27
N LEU A 307 5.10 9.77 -13.63
CA LEU A 307 5.31 11.13 -13.13
C LEU A 307 5.42 12.11 -14.30
N GLY A 308 6.08 11.72 -15.40
CA GLY A 308 6.12 12.51 -16.62
C GLY A 308 4.76 12.71 -17.29
N VAL A 309 3.90 11.68 -17.27
CA VAL A 309 2.50 11.82 -17.71
C VAL A 309 1.77 12.81 -16.82
N SER A 310 1.91 12.69 -15.49
CA SER A 310 1.26 13.58 -14.53
C SER A 310 1.64 15.04 -14.75
N SER A 311 2.93 15.30 -14.95
CA SER A 311 3.44 16.66 -15.18
C SER A 311 3.01 17.23 -16.53
N THR A 312 3.07 16.43 -17.59
CA THR A 312 2.72 16.86 -18.96
C THR A 312 1.23 17.07 -19.15
N LYS A 313 0.40 16.17 -18.59
CA LYS A 313 -1.07 16.25 -18.67
C LYS A 313 -1.67 17.10 -17.55
N GLN A 314 -0.83 17.59 -16.64
CA GLN A 314 -1.21 18.42 -15.49
C GLN A 314 -2.28 17.75 -14.63
N TYR A 315 -2.21 16.44 -14.42
CA TYR A 315 -3.21 15.74 -13.62
C TYR A 315 -3.13 16.19 -12.16
N HIS A 316 -4.29 16.48 -11.56
CA HIS A 316 -4.40 16.60 -10.10
C HIS A 316 -4.26 15.24 -9.43
N VAL A 317 -4.77 14.19 -10.09
CA VAL A 317 -4.66 12.79 -9.66
C VAL A 317 -4.38 11.92 -10.87
N ASN A 318 -3.31 11.15 -10.83
CA ASN A 318 -3.00 10.13 -11.82
C ASN A 318 -2.94 8.75 -11.13
N SER A 319 -3.83 7.86 -11.53
CA SER A 319 -3.83 6.47 -11.08
C SER A 319 -2.96 5.62 -12.00
N LEU A 320 -1.86 5.08 -11.46
CA LEU A 320 -1.09 4.09 -12.19
C LEU A 320 -1.91 2.83 -12.37
N SER A 321 -1.97 2.37 -13.61
CA SER A 321 -2.84 1.28 -14.03
C SER A 321 -2.10 0.27 -14.89
N VAL A 322 -2.70 -0.90 -15.05
CA VAL A 322 -2.23 -1.95 -15.97
C VAL A 322 -3.37 -2.44 -16.84
N LEU A 323 -3.02 -3.13 -17.92
CA LEU A 323 -3.98 -3.91 -18.68
C LEU A 323 -4.49 -5.06 -17.81
N ARG A 324 -5.77 -5.05 -17.45
CA ARG A 324 -6.41 -6.10 -16.65
C ARG A 324 -7.35 -6.96 -17.50
N LYS A 325 -7.54 -8.21 -17.12
CA LYS A 325 -8.60 -9.04 -17.70
C LYS A 325 -9.94 -8.69 -17.06
N ALA A 326 -11.01 -8.85 -17.81
CA ALA A 326 -12.37 -8.77 -17.29
C ALA A 326 -12.54 -9.72 -16.09
N LYS A 327 -13.19 -9.25 -15.02
CA LYS A 327 -13.45 -9.98 -13.77
C LYS A 327 -12.20 -10.39 -12.97
N GLU A 328 -11.01 -9.89 -13.35
CA GLU A 328 -9.82 -9.98 -12.52
C GLU A 328 -10.06 -9.23 -11.20
N ALA A 329 -9.44 -9.68 -10.09
CA ALA A 329 -9.60 -9.09 -8.76
C ALA A 329 -8.82 -7.77 -8.60
N ILE A 330 -9.00 -6.85 -9.56
CA ILE A 330 -8.40 -5.53 -9.66
C ILE A 330 -9.50 -4.55 -10.09
N GLY A 331 -9.67 -3.45 -9.34
CA GLY A 331 -10.66 -2.43 -9.67
C GLY A 331 -10.39 -1.73 -11.01
N GLY A 332 -11.44 -1.23 -11.64
CA GLY A 332 -11.36 -0.53 -12.92
C GLY A 332 -11.45 0.99 -12.76
N ILE A 333 -10.50 1.73 -13.35
CA ILE A 333 -10.62 3.19 -13.44
C ILE A 333 -11.76 3.55 -14.39
N THR A 334 -12.75 4.26 -13.86
CA THR A 334 -14.05 4.50 -14.50
C THR A 334 -14.42 5.96 -14.38
N ARG A 335 -14.93 6.56 -15.47
CA ARG A 335 -15.68 7.82 -15.39
C ARG A 335 -17.13 7.48 -15.06
N LEU A 336 -17.65 8.04 -13.98
CA LEU A 336 -19.04 7.92 -13.58
C LEU A 336 -19.75 9.23 -13.87
N THR A 337 -20.89 9.16 -14.56
CA THR A 337 -21.78 10.30 -14.84
C THR A 337 -23.14 10.03 -14.23
N HIS A 338 -23.55 10.84 -13.26
CA HIS A 338 -24.85 10.72 -12.60
C HIS A 338 -25.95 11.35 -13.47
N ALA A 339 -27.20 10.89 -13.31
CA ALA A 339 -28.36 11.41 -14.02
C ALA A 339 -28.62 12.92 -13.82
N ASP A 340 -28.12 13.51 -12.75
CA ASP A 340 -28.20 14.96 -12.46
C ASP A 340 -27.05 15.78 -13.06
N GLY A 341 -26.14 15.15 -13.82
CA GLY A 341 -25.00 15.78 -14.47
C GLY A 341 -23.71 15.80 -13.65
N ARG A 342 -23.69 15.31 -12.40
CA ARG A 342 -22.44 15.17 -11.64
C ARG A 342 -21.52 14.13 -12.30
N THR A 343 -20.22 14.41 -12.36
CA THR A 343 -19.22 13.48 -12.92
C THR A 343 -18.03 13.31 -11.98
N MET A 344 -17.46 12.11 -11.94
CA MET A 344 -16.19 11.83 -11.29
C MET A 344 -15.40 10.76 -12.07
N VAL A 345 -14.09 10.69 -11.85
CA VAL A 345 -13.24 9.59 -12.32
C VAL A 345 -12.67 8.91 -11.10
N ILE A 346 -12.86 7.59 -10.99
CA ILE A 346 -12.50 6.84 -9.79
C ILE A 346 -12.22 5.38 -10.09
N ASN A 347 -11.52 4.72 -9.18
CA ASN A 347 -11.50 3.27 -9.09
C ASN A 347 -12.87 2.72 -8.64
N VAL A 348 -13.46 1.85 -9.47
CA VAL A 348 -14.61 1.03 -9.08
C VAL A 348 -14.10 -0.38 -8.80
N GLU A 349 -14.31 -0.88 -7.58
CA GLU A 349 -13.83 -2.20 -7.17
C GLU A 349 -14.42 -3.31 -8.06
N TYR A 350 -13.64 -4.37 -8.29
CA TYR A 350 -13.99 -5.44 -9.24
C TYR A 350 -15.35 -6.09 -8.93
N ASN A 351 -15.71 -6.19 -7.64
CA ASN A 351 -16.97 -6.76 -7.17
C ASN A 351 -18.17 -5.80 -7.32
N GLN A 352 -17.91 -4.52 -7.62
CA GLN A 352 -18.92 -3.50 -7.90
C GLN A 352 -19.03 -3.18 -9.39
N LEU A 353 -17.93 -3.30 -10.14
CA LEU A 353 -17.87 -2.91 -11.55
C LEU A 353 -18.77 -3.77 -12.44
N ASP A 354 -18.72 -5.10 -12.34
CA ASP A 354 -19.58 -5.97 -13.16
C ASP A 354 -21.08 -5.74 -12.88
N PRO A 355 -21.56 -5.70 -11.62
CA PRO A 355 -22.94 -5.30 -11.32
C PRO A 355 -23.32 -3.91 -11.83
N LEU A 356 -22.43 -2.92 -11.69
CA LEU A 356 -22.65 -1.56 -12.17
C LEU A 356 -22.85 -1.52 -13.69
N LEU A 357 -21.98 -2.21 -14.44
CA LEU A 357 -22.06 -2.30 -15.90
C LEU A 357 -23.37 -2.96 -16.35
N ARG A 358 -23.75 -4.08 -15.73
CA ARG A 358 -25.02 -4.78 -16.04
C ARG A 358 -26.24 -3.88 -15.80
N ALA A 359 -26.22 -3.12 -14.70
CA ALA A 359 -27.31 -2.22 -14.35
C ALA A 359 -27.44 -1.01 -15.29
N THR A 360 -26.40 -0.70 -16.08
CA THR A 360 -26.29 0.57 -16.84
C THR A 360 -26.22 0.36 -18.36
N GLY A 361 -26.71 -0.78 -18.85
CA GLY A 361 -26.88 -1.05 -20.28
C GLY A 361 -25.77 -1.90 -20.92
N TYR A 362 -24.79 -2.37 -20.13
CA TYR A 362 -23.80 -3.35 -20.59
C TYR A 362 -24.27 -4.76 -20.20
N GLY A 363 -25.13 -5.38 -21.02
CA GLY A 363 -25.80 -6.65 -20.69
C GLY A 363 -24.85 -7.79 -20.26
N ASP A 364 -23.66 -7.86 -20.87
CA ASP A 364 -22.65 -8.86 -20.57
C ASP A 364 -21.76 -8.52 -19.36
N GLY A 365 -21.89 -7.32 -18.78
CA GLY A 365 -21.13 -6.83 -17.64
C GLY A 365 -19.69 -6.46 -17.99
N ASP A 366 -18.75 -6.80 -17.11
CA ASP A 366 -17.32 -6.60 -17.36
C ASP A 366 -16.80 -7.68 -18.32
N VAL A 367 -16.46 -7.27 -19.55
CA VAL A 367 -15.99 -8.15 -20.63
C VAL A 367 -14.75 -7.58 -21.31
N ASN A 368 -13.93 -8.47 -21.88
CA ASN A 368 -12.75 -8.06 -22.64
C ASN A 368 -13.18 -7.45 -23.99
N CYS A 369 -12.50 -6.40 -24.43
CA CYS A 369 -12.62 -5.87 -25.78
C CYS A 369 -11.70 -6.62 -26.77
N GLU A 370 -11.60 -6.15 -28.01
CA GLU A 370 -10.83 -6.78 -29.10
C GLU A 370 -9.34 -6.97 -28.79
N THR A 371 -8.78 -6.18 -27.86
CA THR A 371 -7.39 -6.33 -27.38
C THR A 371 -7.20 -7.53 -26.46
N GLY A 372 -8.29 -8.19 -26.07
CA GLY A 372 -8.31 -9.30 -25.12
C GLY A 372 -8.26 -8.85 -23.65
N TYR A 373 -8.36 -7.55 -23.36
CA TYR A 373 -8.37 -6.98 -22.00
C TYR A 373 -9.66 -6.20 -21.76
N SER A 374 -9.97 -5.91 -20.49
CA SER A 374 -11.07 -5.01 -20.17
C SER A 374 -10.79 -3.60 -20.72
N PRO A 375 -11.82 -2.88 -21.21
CA PRO A 375 -11.69 -1.49 -21.62
C PRO A 375 -11.42 -0.54 -20.43
N PHE A 376 -11.77 -0.95 -19.21
CA PHE A 376 -11.48 -0.21 -17.98
C PHE A 376 -10.09 -0.60 -17.44
N PRO A 377 -9.13 0.34 -17.34
CA PRO A 377 -7.79 0.09 -16.83
C PRO A 377 -7.78 -0.44 -15.39
N GLY A 378 -6.90 -1.40 -15.10
CA GLY A 378 -6.78 -1.98 -13.76
C GLY A 378 -5.96 -1.09 -12.84
N ASN A 379 -6.58 -0.55 -11.79
CA ASN A 379 -5.90 0.28 -10.79
C ASN A 379 -4.97 -0.57 -9.91
N ILE A 380 -3.68 -0.24 -9.88
CA ILE A 380 -2.69 -0.96 -9.06
C ILE A 380 -2.36 -0.25 -7.75
N ASN A 381 -3.18 0.74 -7.35
CA ASN A 381 -3.06 1.50 -6.11
C ASN A 381 -1.70 2.19 -5.96
N GLN A 382 -1.23 2.81 -7.05
CA GLN A 382 -0.12 3.73 -7.04
C GLN A 382 -0.66 5.06 -7.56
N LEU A 383 -0.61 6.10 -6.74
CA LEU A 383 -1.30 7.37 -7.02
C LEU A 383 -0.27 8.48 -7.05
N ILE A 384 -0.35 9.35 -8.05
CA ILE A 384 0.45 10.57 -8.13
C ILE A 384 -0.52 11.74 -7.99
N LEU A 385 -0.38 12.52 -6.92
CA LEU A 385 -1.22 13.67 -6.63
C LEU A 385 -0.42 14.97 -6.79
N GLU A 386 -1.03 16.00 -7.38
CA GLU A 386 -0.48 17.36 -7.34
C GLU A 386 -0.73 17.96 -5.95
N LEU A 387 0.31 18.53 -5.33
CA LEU A 387 0.33 18.89 -3.91
C LEU A 387 -0.63 20.02 -3.56
N ASP A 388 -0.66 21.13 -4.32
CA ASP A 388 -1.50 22.29 -3.97
C ASP A 388 -3.01 21.95 -4.01
N PRO A 389 -3.54 21.32 -5.08
CA PRO A 389 -4.93 20.87 -5.09
C PRO A 389 -5.21 19.85 -3.99
N TYR A 390 -4.23 19.00 -3.67
CA TYR A 390 -4.35 17.99 -2.62
C TYR A 390 -4.50 18.61 -1.23
N ILE A 391 -3.63 19.56 -0.85
CA ILE A 391 -3.75 20.31 0.41
C ILE A 391 -5.10 21.02 0.47
N LYS A 392 -5.46 21.74 -0.60
CA LYS A 392 -6.72 22.51 -0.65
C LYS A 392 -7.94 21.64 -0.41
N GLU A 393 -7.96 20.42 -0.95
CA GLU A 393 -9.08 19.51 -0.75
C GLU A 393 -9.09 18.92 0.66
N LEU A 394 -7.94 18.46 1.17
CA LEU A 394 -7.87 17.93 2.53
C LEU A 394 -8.17 18.99 3.60
N THR A 395 -7.86 20.26 3.37
CA THR A 395 -8.28 21.35 4.27
C THR A 395 -9.81 21.44 4.37
N LYS A 396 -10.55 21.19 3.28
CA LYS A 396 -12.02 21.21 3.32
C LYS A 396 -12.59 20.01 4.04
N THR A 397 -11.99 18.83 3.85
CA THR A 397 -12.49 17.58 4.45
C THR A 397 -11.93 17.33 5.84
N GLY A 398 -10.97 18.13 6.32
CA GLY A 398 -10.21 17.85 7.53
C GLY A 398 -9.36 16.58 7.41
N GLY A 399 -8.95 16.21 6.18
CA GLY A 399 -8.25 14.97 5.89
C GLY A 399 -9.15 13.74 5.73
N ALA A 400 -10.46 13.88 5.95
CA ALA A 400 -11.39 12.75 5.86
C ALA A 400 -11.57 12.27 4.41
N ILE A 401 -11.68 10.95 4.28
CA ILE A 401 -12.02 10.23 3.04
C ILE A 401 -13.33 9.50 3.29
N GLU A 402 -14.14 9.32 2.25
CA GLU A 402 -15.41 8.61 2.36
C GLU A 402 -15.21 7.18 2.87
N GLU A 403 -15.99 6.81 3.87
CA GLU A 403 -15.95 5.51 4.52
C GLU A 403 -17.02 4.57 3.99
N PHE A 404 -16.77 3.28 4.12
CA PHE A 404 -17.73 2.21 3.86
C PHE A 404 -17.70 1.17 4.98
N VAL A 405 -18.64 0.22 4.95
CA VAL A 405 -18.69 -0.90 5.89
C VAL A 405 -19.04 -2.19 5.16
N ASN A 406 -18.36 -3.28 5.50
CA ASN A 406 -18.58 -4.60 4.89
C ASN A 406 -18.81 -5.69 5.97
N PRO A 407 -19.98 -5.68 6.64
CA PRO A 407 -20.28 -6.64 7.69
C PRO A 407 -20.41 -8.06 7.13
N LYS A 408 -19.76 -9.02 7.79
CA LYS A 408 -19.93 -10.45 7.50
C LYS A 408 -21.11 -10.98 8.32
N TYR A 409 -22.25 -11.23 7.69
CA TYR A 409 -23.43 -11.78 8.36
C TYR A 409 -23.37 -13.30 8.56
N LYS A 410 -24.08 -13.82 9.57
CA LYS A 410 -24.21 -15.28 9.79
C LYS A 410 -25.04 -15.96 8.71
N ASP A 411 -26.03 -15.25 8.18
CA ASP A 411 -26.97 -15.72 7.17
C ASP A 411 -27.53 -14.54 6.34
N SER A 412 -28.41 -14.85 5.39
CA SER A 412 -29.00 -13.88 4.46
C SER A 412 -30.02 -12.92 5.11
N SER A 413 -30.45 -13.13 6.36
CA SER A 413 -31.36 -12.22 7.05
C SER A 413 -30.71 -10.87 7.41
N LYS A 414 -29.37 -10.82 7.39
CA LYS A 414 -28.57 -9.64 7.77
C LYS A 414 -28.87 -9.10 9.17
N THR A 415 -29.26 -9.97 10.10
CA THR A 415 -29.63 -9.56 11.48
C THR A 415 -28.46 -9.59 12.45
N SER A 416 -27.52 -10.53 12.30
CA SER A 416 -26.38 -10.70 13.20
C SER A 416 -25.08 -10.95 12.45
N PHE A 417 -23.98 -10.42 12.99
CA PHE A 417 -22.65 -10.58 12.41
C PHE A 417 -22.03 -11.94 12.80
N LYS A 418 -21.29 -12.54 11.87
CA LYS A 418 -20.42 -13.70 12.09
C LYS A 418 -19.19 -13.33 12.93
N SER A 419 -18.75 -12.09 12.82
CA SER A 419 -17.65 -11.48 13.58
C SER A 419 -17.83 -9.97 13.56
N SER A 420 -17.34 -9.28 14.60
CA SER A 420 -17.35 -7.82 14.64
C SER A 420 -16.77 -7.18 13.37
N THR A 421 -17.36 -6.05 12.97
CA THR A 421 -16.95 -5.27 11.80
C THR A 421 -16.35 -3.92 12.23
N ARG A 422 -15.97 -3.07 11.28
CA ARG A 422 -15.51 -1.68 11.50
C ARG A 422 -15.80 -0.86 10.25
N LEU A 423 -15.79 0.46 10.36
CA LEU A 423 -15.72 1.30 9.16
C LEU A 423 -14.37 1.11 8.48
N GLU A 424 -14.35 1.30 7.17
CA GLU A 424 -13.16 1.18 6.35
C GLU A 424 -13.05 2.39 5.41
N CYS A 425 -11.82 2.81 5.10
CA CYS A 425 -11.55 3.82 4.07
C CYS A 425 -10.41 3.39 3.14
N MET A 426 -10.51 3.81 1.86
CA MET A 426 -9.54 3.46 0.82
C MET A 426 -8.83 4.70 0.29
N MET A 427 -7.51 4.65 0.18
CA MET A 427 -6.72 5.79 -0.33
C MET A 427 -7.09 6.17 -1.78
N GLN A 428 -7.47 5.19 -2.61
CA GLN A 428 -7.93 5.44 -3.97
C GLN A 428 -9.33 6.04 -4.07
N ASP A 429 -10.03 6.22 -2.94
CA ASP A 429 -11.31 6.93 -2.88
C ASP A 429 -11.15 8.45 -2.70
N TYR A 430 -9.92 8.96 -2.55
CA TYR A 430 -9.66 10.41 -2.56
C TYR A 430 -10.36 11.16 -3.71
N PRO A 431 -10.44 10.65 -4.95
CA PRO A 431 -11.17 11.32 -6.03
C PRO A 431 -12.66 11.60 -5.76
N LYS A 432 -13.31 10.93 -4.79
CA LYS A 432 -14.71 11.20 -4.42
C LYS A 432 -14.89 12.58 -3.80
N THR A 433 -13.85 13.15 -3.20
CA THR A 433 -13.91 14.48 -2.56
C THR A 433 -13.72 15.61 -3.57
N LEU A 434 -13.17 15.30 -4.75
CA LEU A 434 -12.79 16.32 -5.73
C LEU A 434 -13.99 16.92 -6.47
N PRO A 435 -13.90 18.22 -6.84
CA PRO A 435 -14.91 18.83 -7.70
C PRO A 435 -14.86 18.25 -9.13
N PRO A 436 -15.95 18.33 -9.91
CA PRO A 436 -15.98 17.86 -11.30
C PRO A 436 -14.94 18.50 -12.24
N SER A 437 -14.42 19.68 -11.89
CA SER A 437 -13.36 20.37 -12.63
C SER A 437 -11.97 19.77 -12.40
N ALA A 438 -11.82 18.82 -11.49
CA ALA A 438 -10.55 18.19 -11.22
C ALA A 438 -10.08 17.31 -12.39
N ARG A 439 -8.80 17.46 -12.77
CA ARG A 439 -8.16 16.65 -13.81
C ARG A 439 -7.69 15.34 -13.20
N VAL A 440 -8.58 14.36 -13.15
CA VAL A 440 -8.31 12.99 -12.69
C VAL A 440 -8.15 12.07 -13.90
N GLY A 441 -7.02 11.38 -13.99
CA GLY A 441 -6.69 10.48 -15.09
C GLY A 441 -5.96 9.22 -14.64
N PHE A 442 -5.45 8.48 -15.62
CA PHE A 442 -4.66 7.28 -15.39
C PHE A 442 -3.49 7.17 -16.37
N THR A 443 -2.52 6.34 -16.00
CA THR A 443 -1.41 5.92 -16.87
C THR A 443 -1.35 4.40 -16.89
N VAL A 444 -1.61 3.78 -18.04
CA VAL A 444 -1.44 2.34 -18.23
C VAL A 444 -0.01 2.04 -18.62
N ILE A 445 0.60 1.15 -17.85
CA ILE A 445 1.88 0.52 -18.15
C ILE A 445 1.65 -0.98 -18.32
N ASP A 446 2.46 -1.62 -19.17
CA ASP A 446 2.44 -3.07 -19.30
C ASP A 446 2.57 -3.78 -17.94
N THR A 447 1.72 -4.78 -17.70
CA THR A 447 1.67 -5.52 -16.43
C THR A 447 3.03 -6.14 -16.07
N TRP A 448 3.77 -6.66 -17.07
CA TRP A 448 5.08 -7.27 -16.87
C TRP A 448 6.15 -6.28 -16.39
N LEU A 449 5.92 -4.98 -16.56
CA LEU A 449 6.86 -3.93 -16.16
C LEU A 449 6.46 -3.25 -14.85
N ALA A 450 5.16 -3.23 -14.49
CA ALA A 450 4.65 -2.39 -13.41
C ALA A 450 4.00 -3.15 -12.24
N TYR A 451 3.59 -4.40 -12.40
CA TYR A 451 2.74 -5.06 -11.40
C TYR A 451 3.14 -6.51 -11.10
N ALA A 452 3.78 -6.68 -9.94
CA ALA A 452 4.12 -7.98 -9.36
C ALA A 452 3.94 -7.97 -7.84
N PRO A 453 2.69 -7.88 -7.34
CA PRO A 453 2.45 -7.84 -5.91
C PRO A 453 2.65 -9.21 -5.25
N VAL A 454 3.13 -9.22 -4.00
CA VAL A 454 3.20 -10.42 -3.14
C VAL A 454 2.09 -10.36 -2.09
N LYS A 455 1.00 -11.08 -2.33
CA LYS A 455 -0.27 -11.01 -1.58
C LYS A 455 -0.84 -12.37 -1.15
N ASN A 456 -0.49 -13.46 -1.85
CA ASN A 456 -1.01 -14.79 -1.59
C ASN A 456 0.04 -15.69 -0.93
N ASN A 457 -0.38 -16.50 0.06
CA ASN A 457 0.42 -17.61 0.56
C ASN A 457 0.53 -18.73 -0.50
N PRO A 458 1.45 -19.71 -0.31
CA PRO A 458 1.62 -20.81 -1.26
C PRO A 458 0.35 -21.62 -1.54
N GLU A 459 -0.49 -21.88 -0.53
CA GLU A 459 -1.70 -22.69 -0.68
C GLU A 459 -2.75 -22.02 -1.56
N ASP A 460 -2.99 -20.73 -1.36
CA ASP A 460 -3.97 -19.96 -2.12
C ASP A 460 -3.45 -19.66 -3.52
N ALA A 461 -2.15 -19.41 -3.66
CA ALA A 461 -1.51 -19.27 -4.96
C ALA A 461 -1.65 -20.54 -5.81
N ALA A 462 -1.46 -21.73 -5.23
CA ALA A 462 -1.63 -23.00 -5.95
C ALA A 462 -3.07 -23.24 -6.46
N LYS A 463 -4.08 -22.57 -5.88
CA LYS A 463 -5.49 -22.66 -6.31
C LYS A 463 -5.85 -21.67 -7.42
N VAL A 464 -4.96 -20.74 -7.75
CA VAL A 464 -5.20 -19.75 -8.82
C VAL A 464 -5.30 -20.49 -10.18
N PRO A 465 -6.36 -20.26 -10.97
CA PRO A 465 -6.51 -20.90 -12.28
C PRO A 465 -5.31 -20.61 -13.21
N LYS A 466 -4.93 -21.60 -14.01
CA LYS A 466 -3.84 -21.47 -14.98
C LYS A 466 -4.07 -20.27 -15.91
N GLY A 467 -3.04 -19.44 -16.08
CA GLY A 467 -3.09 -18.22 -16.88
C GLY A 467 -3.42 -16.95 -16.09
N ASN A 468 -3.88 -17.05 -14.85
CA ASN A 468 -4.03 -15.91 -13.95
C ASN A 468 -2.76 -15.70 -13.12
N PRO A 469 -2.47 -14.46 -12.71
CA PRO A 469 -1.29 -14.16 -11.90
C PRO A 469 -1.43 -14.73 -10.48
N TYR A 470 -0.40 -15.45 -10.02
CA TYR A 470 -0.39 -16.08 -8.70
C TYR A 470 -0.27 -15.09 -7.53
N HIS A 471 0.39 -13.95 -7.74
CA HIS A 471 0.65 -12.92 -6.72
C HIS A 471 1.25 -13.46 -5.42
N SER A 472 2.16 -14.42 -5.52
CA SER A 472 2.94 -15.03 -4.44
C SER A 472 4.39 -14.54 -4.43
N ALA A 473 5.15 -14.88 -3.38
CA ALA A 473 6.59 -14.61 -3.32
C ALA A 473 7.35 -15.26 -4.50
N THR A 474 6.96 -16.47 -4.91
CA THR A 474 7.48 -17.16 -6.10
C THR A 474 7.27 -16.32 -7.35
N SER A 475 6.01 -15.96 -7.65
CA SER A 475 5.68 -15.26 -8.89
C SER A 475 6.18 -13.82 -8.92
N GLY A 476 6.27 -13.16 -7.76
CA GLY A 476 6.80 -11.80 -7.63
C GLY A 476 8.27 -11.73 -8.02
N GLU A 477 9.08 -12.67 -7.53
CA GLU A 477 10.50 -12.76 -7.90
C GLU A 477 10.69 -13.14 -9.38
N MET A 478 9.93 -14.12 -9.90
CA MET A 478 9.99 -14.48 -11.32
C MET A 478 9.61 -13.32 -12.24
N ALA A 479 8.68 -12.46 -11.81
CA ALA A 479 8.32 -11.26 -12.55
C ALA A 479 9.47 -10.24 -12.62
N ILE A 480 10.31 -10.13 -11.58
CA ILE A 480 11.52 -9.28 -11.60
C ILE A 480 12.52 -9.81 -12.64
N TYR A 481 12.82 -11.12 -12.63
CA TYR A 481 13.72 -11.74 -13.61
C TYR A 481 13.20 -11.60 -15.04
N ARG A 482 11.90 -11.82 -15.24
CA ARG A 482 11.22 -11.60 -16.51
C ARG A 482 11.33 -10.16 -16.97
N ALA A 483 11.02 -9.19 -16.11
CA ALA A 483 11.08 -7.77 -16.47
C ALA A 483 12.50 -7.36 -16.88
N ASN A 484 13.50 -7.72 -16.08
CA ASN A 484 14.90 -7.40 -16.36
C ASN A 484 15.38 -8.03 -17.67
N SER A 485 15.00 -9.28 -17.93
CA SER A 485 15.30 -9.97 -19.19
C SER A 485 14.64 -9.31 -20.41
N LEU A 486 13.37 -8.92 -20.30
CA LEU A 486 12.63 -8.26 -21.38
C LEU A 486 13.19 -6.85 -21.66
N ILE A 487 13.60 -6.12 -20.63
CA ILE A 487 14.26 -4.83 -20.75
C ILE A 487 15.58 -4.96 -21.52
N LEU A 488 16.42 -5.94 -21.17
CA LEU A 488 17.69 -6.18 -21.88
C LEU A 488 17.47 -6.65 -23.32
N ARG A 489 16.46 -7.49 -23.58
CA ARG A 489 16.07 -7.85 -24.96
C ARG A 489 15.69 -6.62 -25.77
N LYS A 490 14.89 -5.71 -25.20
CA LYS A 490 14.52 -4.44 -25.84
C LYS A 490 15.75 -3.55 -26.09
N ALA A 491 16.78 -3.64 -25.27
CA ALA A 491 18.07 -2.96 -25.44
C ALA A 491 19.03 -3.67 -26.43
N GLY A 492 18.65 -4.82 -27.01
CA GLY A 492 19.43 -5.53 -28.04
C GLY A 492 20.22 -6.74 -27.54
N VAL A 493 20.10 -7.13 -26.26
CA VAL A 493 20.77 -8.33 -25.72
C VAL A 493 20.01 -9.59 -26.13
N GLN A 494 20.72 -10.62 -26.59
CA GLN A 494 20.16 -11.93 -26.85
C GLN A 494 19.97 -12.68 -25.51
N ILE A 495 18.73 -12.84 -25.07
CA ILE A 495 18.42 -13.58 -23.85
C ILE A 495 17.67 -14.85 -24.24
N ASP A 496 18.12 -16.01 -23.78
CA ASP A 496 17.43 -17.29 -24.00
C ASP A 496 16.00 -17.30 -23.44
N LYS A 497 15.17 -18.21 -23.96
CA LYS A 497 13.78 -18.36 -23.50
C LYS A 497 13.72 -18.92 -22.07
N PRO A 498 12.70 -18.54 -21.28
CA PRO A 498 12.52 -19.13 -19.96
C PRO A 498 12.16 -20.63 -20.06
N VAL A 499 12.33 -21.34 -18.95
CA VAL A 499 11.82 -22.70 -18.77
C VAL A 499 10.66 -22.69 -17.78
N LEU A 500 9.71 -23.62 -17.93
CA LEU A 500 8.64 -23.79 -16.94
C LEU A 500 9.14 -24.65 -15.78
N GLN A 501 8.89 -24.20 -14.56
CA GLN A 501 9.12 -24.98 -13.35
C GLN A 501 7.93 -24.85 -12.40
N VAL A 502 7.77 -25.82 -11.51
CA VAL A 502 6.72 -25.82 -10.51
C VAL A 502 7.33 -25.61 -9.12
N PHE A 503 6.87 -24.59 -8.40
CA PHE A 503 7.24 -24.33 -7.00
C PHE A 503 5.97 -24.22 -6.16
N ASN A 504 5.88 -25.00 -5.09
CA ASN A 504 4.69 -25.03 -4.23
C ASN A 504 3.36 -25.17 -5.02
N GLY A 505 3.34 -25.97 -6.09
CA GLY A 505 2.15 -26.15 -6.95
C GLY A 505 1.86 -25.04 -7.95
N GLN A 506 2.74 -24.04 -8.07
CA GLN A 506 2.61 -22.94 -9.04
C GLN A 506 3.54 -23.17 -10.23
N GLU A 507 3.00 -23.24 -11.46
CA GLU A 507 3.79 -23.36 -12.69
C GLU A 507 4.20 -21.97 -13.17
N VAL A 508 5.50 -21.65 -13.10
CA VAL A 508 6.04 -20.32 -13.42
C VAL A 508 7.12 -20.39 -14.49
N GLU A 509 7.26 -19.29 -15.25
CA GLU A 509 8.40 -19.09 -16.13
C GLU A 509 9.64 -18.69 -15.33
N VAL A 510 10.70 -19.49 -15.42
CA VAL A 510 12.00 -19.20 -14.84
C VAL A 510 12.90 -18.63 -15.93
N TRP A 511 13.06 -17.32 -15.88
CA TRP A 511 13.97 -16.54 -16.71
C TRP A 511 15.39 -16.56 -16.12
N PRO A 512 16.44 -16.22 -16.89
CA PRO A 512 17.77 -15.98 -16.32
C PRO A 512 17.69 -15.01 -15.13
N HIS A 513 18.44 -15.29 -14.07
CA HIS A 513 18.39 -14.52 -12.82
C HIS A 513 19.20 -13.23 -12.97
N ILE A 514 18.60 -12.25 -13.65
CA ILE A 514 19.22 -10.97 -13.92
C ILE A 514 18.66 -9.94 -12.95
N VAL A 515 19.53 -9.31 -12.17
CA VAL A 515 19.18 -8.26 -11.22
C VAL A 515 20.25 -7.18 -11.23
N TRP A 516 19.84 -5.94 -10.95
CA TRP A 516 20.76 -4.82 -10.82
C TRP A 516 20.28 -3.86 -9.74
N LYS A 517 21.23 -3.17 -9.13
CA LYS A 517 20.93 -2.07 -8.20
C LYS A 517 20.32 -0.90 -8.97
N PRO A 518 19.33 -0.16 -8.42
CA PRO A 518 18.69 0.96 -9.12
C PRO A 518 19.67 1.99 -9.68
N LYS A 519 20.79 2.25 -8.99
CA LYS A 519 21.86 3.14 -9.46
C LYS A 519 22.55 2.69 -10.76
N TRP A 520 22.44 1.41 -11.14
CA TRP A 520 22.93 0.95 -12.43
C TRP A 520 22.02 1.41 -13.57
N ALA A 521 20.71 1.36 -13.43
CA ALA A 521 19.79 1.89 -14.43
C ALA A 521 18.40 2.09 -13.83
N LEU A 522 17.91 3.32 -13.91
CA LEU A 522 16.53 3.70 -13.58
C LEU A 522 15.66 3.71 -14.83
N THR A 523 16.21 4.21 -15.93
CA THR A 523 15.49 4.47 -17.17
C THR A 523 15.84 3.46 -18.26
N PHE A 524 14.97 3.31 -19.26
CA PHE A 524 15.31 2.50 -20.44
C PHE A 524 16.52 3.09 -21.19
N ALA A 525 16.63 4.43 -21.23
CA ALA A 525 17.77 5.11 -21.83
C ALA A 525 19.09 4.74 -21.12
N ASP A 526 19.11 4.67 -19.78
CA ASP A 526 20.28 4.24 -19.01
C ASP A 526 20.72 2.83 -19.39
N VAL A 527 19.77 1.89 -19.48
CA VAL A 527 20.06 0.51 -19.89
C VAL A 527 20.66 0.51 -21.29
N LYS A 528 19.97 1.14 -22.26
CA LYS A 528 20.40 1.16 -23.67
C LYS A 528 21.80 1.74 -23.84
N ASN A 529 22.15 2.78 -23.10
CA ASN A 529 23.46 3.43 -23.15
C ASN A 529 24.60 2.58 -22.57
N LYS A 530 24.27 1.57 -21.75
CA LYS A 530 25.23 0.67 -21.08
C LYS A 530 25.42 -0.67 -21.79
N ILE A 531 24.68 -0.92 -22.87
CA ILE A 531 24.82 -2.11 -23.71
C ILE A 531 25.51 -1.73 -25.03
N ARG A 532 26.57 -2.45 -25.39
CA ARG A 532 27.30 -2.27 -26.65
C ARG A 532 27.64 -3.62 -27.29
N GLY A 533 27.79 -3.63 -28.60
CA GLY A 533 28.18 -4.84 -29.33
C GLY A 533 27.13 -5.96 -29.24
N SER A 534 27.58 -7.20 -29.35
CA SER A 534 26.72 -8.39 -29.36
C SER A 534 26.77 -9.12 -28.02
N CYS A 535 25.81 -8.83 -27.14
CA CYS A 535 25.69 -9.49 -25.84
C CYS A 535 24.68 -10.67 -25.89
N SER A 536 25.01 -11.78 -25.23
CA SER A 536 24.13 -12.94 -25.06
C SER A 536 24.16 -13.49 -23.62
N ILE A 537 23.01 -13.93 -23.11
CA ILE A 537 22.86 -14.52 -21.78
C ILE A 537 22.05 -15.82 -21.88
N SER A 538 22.65 -16.93 -21.44
CA SER A 538 22.03 -18.25 -21.48
C SER A 538 20.88 -18.41 -20.48
N GLN A 539 19.99 -19.37 -20.70
CA GLN A 539 18.81 -19.59 -19.85
C GLN A 539 19.15 -19.80 -18.37
N ARG A 540 20.25 -20.50 -18.11
CA ARG A 540 20.70 -20.91 -16.77
C ARG A 540 21.53 -19.85 -16.04
N SER A 541 21.72 -18.70 -16.65
CA SER A 541 22.66 -17.70 -16.16
C SER A 541 22.09 -16.87 -15.01
N THR A 542 22.99 -16.41 -14.15
CA THR A 542 22.75 -15.39 -13.12
C THR A 542 23.63 -14.18 -13.41
N MET A 543 23.07 -12.98 -13.40
CA MET A 543 23.83 -11.75 -13.52
C MET A 543 23.41 -10.74 -12.46
N VAL A 544 24.37 -10.28 -11.66
CA VAL A 544 24.17 -9.26 -10.63
C VAL A 544 25.03 -8.06 -10.97
N LEU A 545 24.40 -6.91 -11.24
CA LEU A 545 25.10 -5.65 -11.52
C LEU A 545 24.98 -4.69 -10.34
N LYS A 546 26.10 -4.41 -9.67
CA LYS A 546 26.21 -3.44 -8.59
C LYS A 546 27.22 -2.36 -8.99
N GLY A 547 26.78 -1.10 -8.99
CA GLY A 547 27.60 0.02 -9.44
C GLY A 547 26.89 0.82 -10.52
N SER A 548 27.20 2.11 -10.63
CA SER A 548 26.58 3.00 -11.59
C SER A 548 27.20 2.84 -13.00
N ASN A 549 28.51 2.67 -13.09
CA ASN A 549 29.24 2.75 -14.37
C ASN A 549 29.70 1.38 -14.91
N VAL A 550 28.80 0.39 -14.90
CA VAL A 550 29.05 -0.93 -15.49
C VAL A 550 28.49 -0.99 -16.91
N PHE A 551 29.34 -1.32 -17.89
CA PHE A 551 29.01 -1.45 -19.31
C PHE A 551 29.17 -2.90 -19.76
N LEU A 552 28.17 -3.43 -20.46
CA LEU A 552 28.23 -4.77 -21.06
C LEU A 552 28.59 -4.61 -22.54
N GLU A 553 29.74 -5.14 -22.95
CA GLU A 553 30.23 -5.02 -24.32
C GLU A 553 30.69 -6.38 -24.85
N ASP A 554 30.02 -6.92 -25.86
CA ASP A 554 30.33 -8.24 -26.44
C ASP A 554 30.41 -9.37 -25.38
N LEU A 555 29.53 -9.31 -24.37
CA LEU A 555 29.45 -10.29 -23.29
C LEU A 555 28.71 -11.56 -23.76
N SER A 556 29.30 -12.73 -23.56
CA SER A 556 28.60 -14.02 -23.69
C SER A 556 28.58 -14.73 -22.34
N LEU A 557 27.46 -14.64 -21.62
CA LEU A 557 27.30 -15.22 -20.29
C LEU A 557 26.59 -16.58 -20.34
N ASP A 558 27.27 -17.63 -19.86
CA ASP A 558 26.71 -18.94 -19.55
C ASP A 558 27.19 -19.43 -18.18
N GLY A 559 26.54 -18.95 -17.12
CA GLY A 559 26.96 -19.16 -15.73
C GLY A 559 26.50 -18.04 -14.82
N ALA A 560 27.16 -17.88 -13.67
CA ALA A 560 26.92 -16.78 -12.75
C ALA A 560 28.03 -15.72 -12.84
N LEU A 561 27.62 -14.46 -12.97
CA LEU A 561 28.49 -13.29 -12.97
C LEU A 561 27.98 -12.26 -11.95
N ILE A 562 28.84 -11.85 -11.03
CA ILE A 562 28.62 -10.71 -10.15
C ILE A 562 29.61 -9.62 -10.53
N VAL A 563 29.10 -8.42 -10.76
CA VAL A 563 29.91 -7.23 -11.01
C VAL A 563 29.66 -6.26 -9.86
N ASN A 564 30.68 -6.02 -9.06
CA ASN A 564 30.73 -4.97 -8.07
C ASN A 564 31.64 -3.87 -8.63
N SER A 565 31.15 -2.63 -8.59
CA SER A 565 31.89 -1.44 -9.03
C SER A 565 31.75 -0.39 -7.94
N VAL A 566 32.90 0.13 -7.49
CA VAL A 566 32.95 1.30 -6.60
C VAL A 566 32.46 2.53 -7.36
N GLU A 567 32.01 3.54 -6.62
CA GLU A 567 31.50 4.78 -7.21
C GLU A 567 32.53 5.42 -8.16
N ASP A 568 32.02 6.01 -9.23
CA ASP A 568 32.76 6.68 -10.31
C ASP A 568 33.71 5.82 -11.15
N THR A 569 33.86 4.52 -10.87
CA THR A 569 34.73 3.64 -11.67
C THR A 569 33.98 3.01 -12.82
N GLU A 570 34.45 3.26 -14.04
CA GLU A 570 33.95 2.60 -15.26
C GLU A 570 34.45 1.15 -15.32
N VAL A 571 33.51 0.19 -15.34
CA VAL A 571 33.79 -1.24 -15.51
C VAL A 571 33.20 -1.71 -16.83
N LYS A 572 34.04 -2.23 -17.72
CA LYS A 572 33.62 -2.85 -18.99
C LYS A 572 33.70 -4.37 -18.86
N VAL A 573 32.55 -5.02 -18.96
CA VAL A 573 32.43 -6.48 -18.92
C VAL A 573 32.41 -6.99 -20.36
N ARG A 574 33.41 -7.80 -20.73
CA ARG A 574 33.62 -8.26 -22.10
C ARG A 574 33.94 -9.75 -22.19
N GLY A 575 33.59 -10.35 -23.33
CA GLY A 575 33.99 -11.71 -23.69
C GLY A 575 33.15 -12.82 -23.03
N PRO A 576 33.58 -14.08 -23.17
CA PRO A 576 32.85 -15.22 -22.63
C PRO A 576 33.04 -15.37 -21.12
N VAL A 577 31.94 -15.59 -20.40
CA VAL A 577 31.93 -16.01 -18.99
C VAL A 577 31.21 -17.35 -18.91
N GLN A 578 31.96 -18.41 -18.59
CA GLN A 578 31.42 -19.78 -18.50
C GLN A 578 31.79 -20.40 -17.15
N ASN A 579 30.78 -20.86 -16.40
CA ASN A 579 30.98 -21.54 -15.13
C ASN A 579 29.73 -22.36 -14.73
N LYS A 580 29.84 -23.16 -13.67
CA LYS A 580 28.73 -23.99 -13.17
C LYS A 580 27.54 -23.21 -12.63
N GLY A 581 27.61 -21.88 -12.52
CA GLY A 581 26.48 -21.02 -12.20
C GLY A 581 25.78 -21.35 -10.89
N TRP A 582 24.52 -20.93 -10.78
CA TRP A 582 23.68 -21.15 -9.61
C TRP A 582 22.49 -22.05 -9.95
N ILE A 583 21.95 -22.73 -8.95
CA ILE A 583 20.86 -23.70 -9.10
C ILE A 583 19.71 -23.34 -8.14
N LEU A 584 18.47 -23.42 -8.61
CA LEU A 584 17.30 -23.34 -7.74
C LEU A 584 17.01 -24.72 -7.14
N GLU A 585 17.04 -24.81 -5.82
CA GLU A 585 16.63 -26.00 -5.08
C GLU A 585 15.22 -25.80 -4.55
N GLN A 586 14.31 -26.73 -4.86
CA GLN A 586 12.94 -26.67 -4.37
C GLN A 586 12.87 -26.78 -2.84
N VAL A 587 11.95 -26.03 -2.26
CA VAL A 587 11.66 -26.02 -0.82
C VAL A 587 10.17 -26.19 -0.63
N ASP A 588 9.76 -27.15 0.18
CA ASP A 588 8.36 -27.30 0.58
C ASP A 588 8.00 -26.22 1.60
N TYR A 589 6.92 -25.47 1.35
CA TYR A 589 6.44 -24.46 2.30
C TYR A 589 6.09 -25.02 3.70
N LYS A 590 5.84 -26.33 3.80
CA LYS A 590 5.54 -27.03 5.06
C LYS A 590 6.78 -27.43 5.87
N ASP A 591 7.97 -27.38 5.29
CA ASP A 591 9.19 -27.79 5.98
C ASP A 591 9.63 -26.76 7.04
N ALA A 592 9.10 -26.86 8.25
CA ALA A 592 9.36 -25.91 9.34
C ALA A 592 10.85 -25.78 9.75
N SER A 593 11.76 -26.60 9.24
CA SER A 593 13.21 -26.42 9.47
C SER A 593 13.81 -25.27 8.66
N VAL A 594 13.10 -24.80 7.62
CA VAL A 594 13.54 -23.73 6.72
C VAL A 594 12.89 -22.39 7.12
N PRO A 595 13.60 -21.24 7.04
CA PRO A 595 13.03 -19.92 7.30
C PRO A 595 11.77 -19.63 6.47
N GLU A 596 10.82 -18.89 7.05
CA GLU A 596 9.52 -18.58 6.44
C GLU A 596 9.64 -17.94 5.06
N GLU A 597 10.53 -16.96 4.89
CA GLU A 597 10.76 -16.22 3.66
C GLU A 597 11.27 -17.06 2.49
N ILE A 598 11.88 -18.22 2.79
CA ILE A 598 12.31 -19.21 1.79
C ILE A 598 11.16 -20.18 1.51
N ARG A 599 10.46 -20.64 2.56
CA ARG A 599 9.32 -21.56 2.44
C ARG A 599 8.19 -21.00 1.60
N ILE A 600 7.79 -19.75 1.86
CA ILE A 600 6.71 -19.10 1.10
C ILE A 600 7.08 -18.87 -0.38
N ARG A 601 8.38 -18.80 -0.68
CA ARG A 601 8.94 -18.65 -2.03
C ARG A 601 9.02 -19.98 -2.78
N GLY A 602 9.22 -21.09 -2.05
CA GLY A 602 9.21 -22.45 -2.59
C GLY A 602 10.53 -22.91 -3.20
N PHE A 603 11.59 -22.11 -3.05
CA PHE A 603 12.93 -22.48 -3.46
C PHE A 603 13.99 -21.66 -2.71
N LYS A 604 15.22 -22.16 -2.75
CA LYS A 604 16.44 -21.46 -2.34
C LYS A 604 17.48 -21.53 -3.47
N ILE A 605 18.41 -20.57 -3.48
CA ILE A 605 19.49 -20.53 -4.46
C ILE A 605 20.73 -21.23 -3.89
N ASN A 606 21.21 -22.25 -4.58
CA ASN A 606 22.51 -22.88 -4.35
C ASN A 606 23.57 -22.28 -5.29
N LYS A 607 24.57 -21.62 -4.72
CA LYS A 607 25.63 -20.91 -5.44
C LYS A 607 26.81 -21.85 -5.72
N VAL A 608 26.74 -22.62 -6.81
CA VAL A 608 27.75 -23.66 -7.12
C VAL A 608 29.07 -23.06 -7.57
N GLU A 609 29.03 -22.11 -8.51
CA GLU A 609 30.20 -21.39 -9.00
C GLU A 609 29.77 -20.01 -9.50
N GLN A 610 30.65 -19.02 -9.38
CA GLN A 610 30.44 -17.68 -9.91
C GLN A 610 31.77 -17.04 -10.29
N GLN A 611 31.72 -16.14 -11.27
CA GLN A 611 32.78 -15.15 -11.48
C GLN A 611 32.36 -13.85 -10.77
N GLU A 612 33.29 -13.26 -10.03
CA GLU A 612 33.07 -11.97 -9.35
C GLU A 612 34.13 -10.97 -9.82
N LEU A 613 33.67 -9.83 -10.31
CA LEU A 613 34.48 -8.67 -10.66
C LEU A 613 34.27 -7.62 -9.58
N ASN A 614 35.35 -7.12 -8.97
CA ASN A 614 35.33 -6.15 -7.88
C ASN A 614 36.02 -4.84 -8.25
#